data_AF-A0A815T6R5-F1
#
_entry.id   AF-A0A815T6R5-F1
#
_cell.length_a   1.000
_cell.length_b   1.000
_cell.length_c   1.000
_cell.angle_alpha   90.00
_cell.angle_beta   90.00
_cell.angle_gamma   90.00
#
_symmetry.space_group_name_H-M   'P 1'
#
loop_
_entity.id
_entity.type
_entity.pdbx_description
1 polymer ?
#
loop_
_entity_poly.entity_id
_entity_poly.type
_entity_poly.pdbx_seq_one_letter_code
_entity_poly.pdbx_strand_id
1 'polypeptide(L)'
;MYLATSISKIIVNSRYDSPFQLGSSTVDWCEPNYVVSEYIAEFWNTVSNVFFFLVPPFMIILFRPYSKRVANGIGILWIILIVIGAGSVYFHATLSLAGQLVDEISILWVLALGYALFLPAAYLPQSFRVQRHRFVYSCIIFASIITGCSFVYPYANAFALMTLGLPAIFFIVLHLLRSESTRIKSLGIHCFAMWVIAVTIWISDRMFCSYWLSISFPYLHSIWHVLILFSSNQGIVICGYLTIKQQNPQVNLHLHYWPNEQWKWLSLPYLKFHDEDNDNLSTKSII
;
A
#
# COMPACT_ATOMS: atom_id res chain seq x y z
N MET A 1 43.75 19.27 -18.14
CA MET A 1 43.33 19.20 -16.72
C MET A 1 42.14 20.11 -16.38
N TYR A 2 41.49 20.77 -17.34
CA TYR A 2 40.31 21.64 -17.11
C TYR A 2 38.98 21.05 -17.61
N LEU A 3 38.99 19.95 -18.38
CA LEU A 3 37.74 19.30 -18.84
C LEU A 3 37.19 18.26 -17.84
N ALA A 4 38.03 17.67 -16.99
CA ALA A 4 37.61 16.61 -16.06
C ALA A 4 36.86 17.15 -14.83
N THR A 5 37.00 18.44 -14.51
CA THR A 5 36.34 19.12 -13.39
C THR A 5 35.00 19.76 -13.75
N SER A 6 34.66 19.89 -15.03
CA SER A 6 33.33 20.34 -15.46
C SER A 6 32.33 19.20 -15.59
N ILE A 7 32.76 17.97 -15.90
CA ILE A 7 31.84 16.84 -16.12
C ILE A 7 31.32 16.26 -14.79
N SER A 8 32.10 16.32 -13.71
CA SER A 8 31.65 15.90 -12.37
C SER A 8 30.69 16.88 -11.70
N LYS A 9 30.55 18.11 -12.23
CA LYS A 9 29.61 19.14 -11.73
C LYS A 9 28.31 19.24 -12.52
N ILE A 10 28.15 18.48 -13.61
CA ILE A 10 27.02 18.64 -14.54
C ILE A 10 25.88 17.62 -14.32
N ILE A 11 26.04 16.60 -13.47
CA ILE A 11 24.95 15.65 -13.15
C ILE A 11 24.96 15.26 -11.66
N VAL A 12 25.04 16.25 -10.77
CA VAL A 12 24.47 16.12 -9.43
C VAL A 12 23.38 17.18 -9.38
N ASN A 13 22.15 16.74 -9.62
CA ASN A 13 20.96 17.58 -9.63
C ASN A 13 20.93 18.37 -8.30
N SER A 14 20.97 19.70 -8.32
CA SER A 14 21.02 20.56 -7.12
C SER A 14 19.92 20.27 -6.08
N ARG A 15 18.85 19.58 -6.51
CA ARG A 15 17.79 19.02 -5.66
C ARG A 15 18.30 18.04 -4.58
N TYR A 16 19.41 17.34 -4.80
CA TYR A 16 19.97 16.42 -3.80
C TYR A 16 20.74 17.13 -2.69
N ASP A 17 21.18 18.37 -2.90
CA ASP A 17 21.94 19.13 -1.89
C ASP A 17 21.03 19.64 -0.76
N SER A 18 19.72 19.69 -1.00
CA SER A 18 18.73 20.23 -0.07
C SER A 18 17.39 19.47 -0.15
N PRO A 19 17.35 18.17 0.21
CA PRO A 19 16.18 17.32 -0.02
C PRO A 19 14.93 17.76 0.77
N PHE A 20 15.09 18.55 1.84
CA PHE A 20 14.00 19.12 2.63
C PHE A 20 13.51 20.48 2.12
N GLN A 21 14.16 21.06 1.10
CA GLN A 21 13.73 22.33 0.54
C GLN A 21 12.33 22.20 -0.07
N LEU A 22 11.47 23.20 0.17
CA LEU A 22 10.13 23.24 -0.41
C LEU A 22 10.19 23.26 -1.93
N GLY A 23 9.35 22.47 -2.60
CA GLY A 23 9.34 22.35 -4.06
C GLY A 23 10.57 21.67 -4.68
N SER A 24 11.40 20.99 -3.87
CA SER A 24 12.58 20.26 -4.37
C SER A 24 12.24 18.90 -4.99
N SER A 25 10.99 18.42 -4.88
CA SER A 25 10.56 17.15 -5.45
C SER A 25 10.77 17.10 -6.97
N THR A 26 10.84 15.88 -7.48
CA THR A 26 10.89 15.64 -8.93
C THR A 26 9.49 15.50 -9.55
N VAL A 27 8.47 15.45 -8.69
CA VAL A 27 7.06 15.23 -9.04
C VAL A 27 6.23 16.36 -8.44
N ASP A 28 5.38 16.92 -9.28
CA ASP A 28 4.34 17.92 -8.97
C ASP A 28 3.05 17.37 -9.61
N TRP A 29 1.93 17.38 -8.88
CA TRP A 29 0.65 16.83 -9.35
C TRP A 29 -0.20 17.92 -9.99
N CYS A 30 -1.40 17.55 -10.45
CA CYS A 30 -2.22 18.49 -11.19
C CYS A 30 -2.83 19.60 -10.32
N GLU A 31 -2.95 19.38 -9.01
CA GLU A 31 -3.52 20.36 -8.08
C GLU A 31 -2.66 21.64 -8.02
N PRO A 32 -3.24 22.84 -8.27
CA PRO A 32 -2.48 24.08 -8.21
C PRO A 32 -1.91 24.39 -6.81
N ASN A 33 -0.62 24.69 -6.78
CA ASN A 33 0.13 24.94 -5.55
C ASN A 33 -0.30 26.22 -4.82
N TYR A 34 -0.51 26.11 -3.51
CA TYR A 34 -0.81 27.18 -2.56
C TYR A 34 -2.10 27.98 -2.85
N VAL A 35 -3.05 27.40 -3.58
CA VAL A 35 -4.31 28.10 -3.92
C VAL A 35 -5.30 28.16 -2.76
N VAL A 36 -5.36 27.11 -1.92
CA VAL A 36 -6.28 27.06 -0.77
C VAL A 36 -5.62 27.54 0.52
N SER A 37 -4.30 27.35 0.65
CA SER A 37 -3.51 27.68 1.84
C SER A 37 -2.11 28.14 1.44
N GLU A 38 -1.60 29.19 2.06
CA GLU A 38 -0.23 29.68 1.86
C GLU A 38 0.83 28.73 2.46
N TYR A 39 0.43 27.78 3.31
CA TYR A 39 1.34 26.87 4.02
C TYR A 39 1.37 25.45 3.46
N ILE A 40 0.38 25.07 2.66
CA ILE A 40 0.22 23.71 2.13
C ILE A 40 0.18 23.81 0.60
N ALA A 41 1.17 23.23 -0.07
CA ALA A 41 1.28 23.30 -1.53
C ALA A 41 0.05 22.70 -2.21
N GLU A 42 -0.21 21.40 -2.05
CA GLU A 42 -1.37 20.73 -2.64
C GLU A 42 -2.39 20.39 -1.53
N PHE A 43 -3.36 21.26 -1.30
CA PHE A 43 -4.24 21.19 -0.13
C PHE A 43 -5.12 19.93 -0.11
N TRP A 44 -5.80 19.61 -1.20
CA TRP A 44 -6.71 18.46 -1.27
C TRP A 44 -5.94 17.13 -1.33
N ASN A 45 -4.82 17.08 -2.03
CA ASN A 45 -3.90 15.95 -2.00
C ASN A 45 -3.35 15.71 -0.59
N THR A 46 -3.07 16.77 0.18
CA THR A 46 -2.67 16.65 1.59
C THR A 46 -3.81 16.15 2.48
N VAL A 47 -4.99 16.79 2.44
CA VAL A 47 -6.10 16.49 3.36
C VAL A 47 -6.74 15.14 3.09
N SER A 48 -6.78 14.69 1.83
CA SER A 48 -7.32 13.36 1.47
C SER A 48 -6.60 12.20 2.17
N ASN A 49 -5.36 12.39 2.61
CA ASN A 49 -4.60 11.40 3.38
C ASN A 49 -5.10 11.21 4.83
N VAL A 50 -6.05 12.02 5.32
CA VAL A 50 -6.63 11.86 6.66
C VAL A 50 -7.13 10.44 6.92
N PHE A 51 -7.65 9.76 5.90
CA PHE A 51 -8.17 8.39 6.04
C PHE A 51 -7.08 7.37 6.37
N PHE A 52 -5.82 7.60 6.01
CA PHE A 52 -4.69 6.75 6.42
C PHE A 52 -4.42 6.79 7.94
N PHE A 53 -4.95 7.81 8.64
CA PHE A 53 -4.90 7.91 10.09
C PHE A 53 -6.18 7.42 10.78
N LEU A 54 -7.23 7.11 10.02
CA LEU A 54 -8.51 6.64 10.55
C LEU A 54 -8.70 5.14 10.30
N VAL A 55 -8.58 4.73 9.03
CA VAL A 55 -8.89 3.35 8.62
C VAL A 55 -7.88 2.34 9.19
N PRO A 56 -6.55 2.49 9.02
CA PRO A 56 -5.61 1.49 9.53
C PRO A 56 -5.63 1.30 11.06
N PRO A 57 -5.67 2.34 11.92
CA PRO A 57 -5.82 2.15 13.36
C PRO A 57 -7.12 1.42 13.73
N PHE A 58 -8.22 1.76 13.07
CA PHE A 58 -9.49 1.09 13.31
C PHE A 58 -9.46 -0.38 12.89
N MET A 59 -8.82 -0.68 11.76
CA MET A 59 -8.60 -2.05 11.29
C MET A 59 -7.72 -2.87 12.24
N ILE A 60 -6.67 -2.27 12.81
CA ILE A 60 -5.85 -2.90 13.87
C ILE A 60 -6.73 -3.30 15.07
N ILE A 61 -7.69 -2.46 15.45
CA ILE A 61 -8.63 -2.76 16.55
C ILE A 61 -9.57 -3.90 16.17
N LEU A 62 -10.21 -3.83 14.99
CA LEU A 62 -11.13 -4.87 14.50
C LEU A 62 -10.46 -6.23 14.36
N PHE A 63 -9.18 -6.26 13.95
CA PHE A 63 -8.41 -7.49 13.77
C PHE A 63 -7.75 -8.03 15.04
N ARG A 64 -7.89 -7.38 16.20
CA ARG A 64 -7.31 -7.90 17.46
C ARG A 64 -7.66 -9.37 17.74
N PRO A 65 -8.92 -9.85 17.59
CA PRO A 65 -9.24 -11.26 17.80
C PRO A 65 -8.53 -12.17 16.81
N TYR A 66 -8.40 -11.74 15.55
CA TYR A 66 -7.67 -12.46 14.51
C TYR A 66 -6.18 -12.57 14.85
N SER A 67 -5.53 -11.44 15.15
CA SER A 67 -4.09 -11.37 15.44
C SER A 67 -3.69 -12.09 16.73
N LYS A 68 -4.62 -12.35 17.66
CA LYS A 68 -4.35 -13.18 18.84
C LYS A 68 -4.19 -14.67 18.51
N ARG A 69 -4.90 -15.18 17.48
CA ARG A 69 -4.87 -16.60 17.11
C ARG A 69 -3.89 -16.91 16.00
N VAL A 70 -3.74 -15.96 15.09
CA VAL A 70 -2.81 -16.04 13.99
C VAL A 70 -1.54 -15.34 14.41
N ALA A 71 -0.47 -16.09 14.64
CA ALA A 71 0.82 -15.47 14.82
C ALA A 71 1.14 -14.65 13.56
N ASN A 72 1.36 -13.34 13.77
CA ASN A 72 2.18 -12.42 12.96
C ASN A 72 1.50 -11.28 12.21
N GLY A 73 2.18 -10.12 12.31
CA GLY A 73 2.57 -9.26 11.19
C GLY A 73 1.51 -8.41 10.51
N ILE A 74 0.25 -8.87 10.42
CA ILE A 74 -0.77 -8.16 9.64
C ILE A 74 -1.02 -6.74 10.17
N GLY A 75 -0.95 -6.55 11.49
CA GLY A 75 -1.00 -5.24 12.12
C GLY A 75 0.11 -4.29 11.68
N ILE A 76 1.30 -4.82 11.37
CA ILE A 76 2.44 -4.04 10.90
C ILE A 76 2.15 -3.45 9.51
N LEU A 77 1.41 -4.15 8.66
CA LEU A 77 1.01 -3.61 7.35
C LEU A 77 0.14 -2.35 7.53
N TRP A 78 -0.83 -2.37 8.44
CA TRP A 78 -1.62 -1.18 8.77
C TRP A 78 -0.79 -0.08 9.42
N ILE A 79 0.20 -0.41 10.25
CA ILE A 79 1.14 0.59 10.77
C ILE A 79 1.92 1.25 9.63
N ILE A 80 2.42 0.48 8.67
CA ILE A 80 3.13 1.04 7.50
C ILE A 80 2.17 1.88 6.63
N LEU A 81 0.89 1.51 6.50
CA LEU A 81 -0.09 2.39 5.84
C LEU A 81 -0.21 3.75 6.54
N ILE A 82 -0.16 3.82 7.86
CA ILE A 82 -0.12 5.11 8.58
C ILE A 82 1.14 5.90 8.22
N VAL A 83 2.30 5.22 8.11
CA VAL A 83 3.56 5.86 7.69
C VAL A 83 3.47 6.37 6.24
N ILE A 84 2.83 5.63 5.33
CA ILE A 84 2.55 6.09 3.96
C ILE A 84 1.69 7.36 4.01
N GLY A 85 0.60 7.37 4.78
CA GLY A 85 -0.24 8.55 4.95
C GLY A 85 0.54 9.76 5.49
N ALA A 86 1.43 9.56 6.45
CA ALA A 86 2.30 10.62 6.99
C ALA A 86 3.32 11.12 5.97
N GLY A 87 3.94 10.21 5.21
CA GLY A 87 4.84 10.54 4.11
C GLY A 87 4.14 11.35 3.04
N SER A 88 2.96 10.90 2.60
CA SER A 88 2.13 11.58 1.60
C SER A 88 1.63 12.95 2.08
N VAL A 89 1.17 13.09 3.33
CA VAL A 89 0.85 14.41 3.91
C VAL A 89 2.06 15.35 3.86
N TYR A 90 3.23 14.88 4.29
CA TYR A 90 4.43 15.70 4.28
C TYR A 90 4.87 16.06 2.86
N PHE A 91 4.80 15.11 1.93
CA PHE A 91 5.09 15.32 0.52
C PHE A 91 4.18 16.38 -0.09
N HIS A 92 2.86 16.20 -0.06
CA HIS A 92 1.93 17.13 -0.71
C HIS A 92 1.86 18.49 -0.02
N ALA A 93 2.17 18.58 1.28
CA ALA A 93 2.24 19.86 1.96
C ALA A 93 3.48 20.68 1.54
N THR A 94 4.60 20.01 1.25
CA THR A 94 5.91 20.67 1.05
C THR A 94 6.45 20.62 -0.37
N LEU A 95 5.99 19.66 -1.17
CA LEU A 95 6.61 19.20 -2.42
C LEU A 95 8.13 19.04 -2.28
N SER A 96 8.59 18.49 -1.15
CA SER A 96 10.02 18.24 -0.92
C SER A 96 10.43 16.86 -1.45
N LEU A 97 11.69 16.73 -1.88
CA LEU A 97 12.26 15.44 -2.29
C LEU A 97 12.27 14.43 -1.13
N ALA A 98 12.53 14.89 0.10
CA ALA A 98 12.47 14.06 1.29
C ALA A 98 11.06 13.50 1.51
N GLY A 99 10.02 14.34 1.36
CA GLY A 99 8.63 13.88 1.44
C GLY A 99 8.30 12.88 0.35
N GLN A 100 8.65 13.17 -0.91
CA GLN A 100 8.46 12.25 -2.03
C GLN A 100 9.05 10.86 -1.73
N LEU A 101 10.30 10.83 -1.25
CA LEU A 101 11.00 9.57 -0.95
C LEU A 101 10.37 8.83 0.23
N VAL A 102 9.97 9.52 1.30
CA VAL A 102 9.31 8.87 2.45
C VAL A 102 7.99 8.23 2.02
N ASP A 103 7.19 8.91 1.20
CA ASP A 103 5.94 8.37 0.65
C ASP A 103 6.20 7.11 -0.19
N GLU A 104 7.02 7.24 -1.25
CA GLU A 104 7.30 6.16 -2.19
C GLU A 104 8.01 4.95 -1.55
N ILE A 105 9.00 5.18 -0.68
CA ILE A 105 9.73 4.11 0.01
C ILE A 105 8.78 3.38 0.97
N SER A 106 7.89 4.09 1.68
CA SER A 106 6.95 3.41 2.58
C SER A 106 6.01 2.45 1.82
N ILE A 107 5.62 2.79 0.58
CA ILE A 107 4.85 1.91 -0.30
C ILE A 107 5.67 0.66 -0.70
N LEU A 108 6.95 0.82 -1.02
CA LEU A 108 7.85 -0.32 -1.30
C LEU A 108 7.89 -1.29 -0.11
N TRP A 109 8.02 -0.77 1.11
CA TRP A 109 8.13 -1.58 2.32
C TRP A 109 6.82 -2.31 2.66
N VAL A 110 5.64 -1.69 2.45
CA VAL A 110 4.37 -2.41 2.65
C VAL A 110 4.20 -3.54 1.64
N LEU A 111 4.61 -3.34 0.38
CA LEU A 111 4.58 -4.39 -0.64
C LEU A 111 5.53 -5.53 -0.29
N ALA A 112 6.78 -5.21 0.07
CA ALA A 112 7.78 -6.20 0.43
C ALA A 112 7.36 -7.04 1.66
N LEU A 113 6.82 -6.39 2.70
CA LEU A 113 6.30 -7.10 3.86
C LEU A 113 5.04 -7.90 3.52
N GLY A 114 4.16 -7.37 2.67
CA GLY A 114 2.99 -8.10 2.15
C GLY A 114 3.39 -9.40 1.45
N TYR A 115 4.40 -9.36 0.57
CA TYR A 115 4.95 -10.56 -0.06
C TYR A 115 5.53 -11.54 0.98
N ALA A 116 6.34 -11.04 1.91
CA ALA A 116 6.96 -11.85 2.96
C ALA A 116 5.91 -12.59 3.82
N LEU A 117 4.81 -11.90 4.15
CA LEU A 117 3.73 -12.45 4.97
C LEU A 117 2.82 -13.40 4.19
N PHE A 118 2.36 -13.00 3.00
CA PHE A 118 1.24 -13.65 2.34
C PHE A 118 1.61 -14.59 1.20
N LEU A 119 2.82 -14.51 0.64
CA LEU A 119 3.18 -15.37 -0.49
C LEU A 119 3.26 -16.84 -0.04
N PRO A 120 2.48 -17.77 -0.62
CA PRO A 120 2.43 -19.13 -0.14
C PRO A 120 3.70 -19.92 -0.43
N ALA A 121 4.02 -20.84 0.47
CA ALA A 121 5.19 -21.71 0.32
C ALA A 121 5.19 -22.49 -1.02
N ALA A 122 4.03 -22.84 -1.56
CA ALA A 122 3.93 -23.54 -2.85
C ALA A 122 4.62 -22.80 -4.02
N TYR A 123 4.66 -21.47 -4.00
CA TYR A 123 5.29 -20.64 -5.03
C TYR A 123 6.76 -20.32 -4.76
N LEU A 124 7.26 -20.70 -3.59
CA LEU A 124 8.64 -20.44 -3.19
C LEU A 124 9.56 -21.59 -3.64
N PRO A 125 10.85 -21.33 -3.90
CA PRO A 125 11.88 -22.36 -4.00
C PRO A 125 11.95 -23.22 -2.73
N GLN A 126 12.38 -24.48 -2.85
CA GLN A 126 12.39 -25.44 -1.73
C GLN A 126 13.15 -24.93 -0.49
N SER A 127 14.27 -24.22 -0.68
CA SER A 127 15.06 -23.62 0.41
C SER A 127 14.26 -22.62 1.25
N PHE A 128 13.41 -21.82 0.60
CA PHE A 128 12.54 -20.84 1.25
C PHE A 128 11.28 -21.47 1.86
N ARG A 129 10.81 -22.61 1.31
CA ARG A 129 9.70 -23.37 1.92
C ARG A 129 10.08 -23.92 3.28
N VAL A 130 11.25 -24.55 3.38
CA VAL A 130 11.73 -25.18 4.62
C VAL A 130 12.12 -24.12 5.64
N GLN A 131 12.67 -22.99 5.19
CA GLN A 131 13.15 -21.91 6.06
C GLN A 131 12.54 -20.57 5.66
N ARG A 132 11.28 -20.34 6.03
CA ARG A 132 10.53 -19.13 5.64
C ARG A 132 11.20 -17.83 6.09
N HIS A 133 11.94 -17.82 7.20
CA HIS A 133 12.72 -16.66 7.63
C HIS A 133 13.75 -16.21 6.58
N ARG A 134 14.33 -17.15 5.79
CA ARG A 134 15.26 -16.79 4.70
C ARG A 134 14.55 -15.98 3.61
N PHE A 135 13.32 -16.35 3.27
CA PHE A 135 12.51 -15.58 2.33
C PHE A 135 12.19 -14.19 2.87
N VAL A 136 11.82 -14.07 4.14
CA VAL A 136 11.60 -12.78 4.80
C VAL A 136 12.87 -11.92 4.74
N TYR A 137 14.05 -12.47 5.06
CA TYR A 137 15.32 -11.76 4.92
C TYR A 137 15.62 -11.36 3.48
N SER A 138 15.34 -12.21 2.49
CA SER A 138 15.48 -11.85 1.07
C SER A 138 14.56 -10.69 0.67
N CYS A 139 13.31 -10.66 1.15
CA CYS A 139 12.41 -9.52 0.92
C CYS A 139 12.94 -8.23 1.55
N ILE A 140 13.48 -8.29 2.78
CA ILE A 140 14.07 -7.14 3.46
C ILE A 140 15.30 -6.63 2.72
N ILE A 141 16.20 -7.52 2.31
CA ILE A 141 17.41 -7.17 1.54
C ILE A 141 17.00 -6.54 0.20
N PHE A 142 16.05 -7.14 -0.51
CA PHE A 142 15.53 -6.60 -1.76
C PHE A 142 14.96 -5.19 -1.55
N ALA A 143 14.07 -4.99 -0.58
CA ALA A 143 13.49 -3.69 -0.27
C ALA A 143 14.56 -2.65 0.11
N SER A 144 15.60 -3.06 0.84
CA SER A 144 16.71 -2.19 1.24
C SER A 144 17.56 -1.76 0.03
N ILE A 145 17.84 -2.68 -0.89
CA ILE A 145 18.55 -2.37 -2.14
C ILE A 145 17.73 -1.41 -2.99
N ILE A 146 16.44 -1.70 -3.21
CA ILE A 146 15.57 -0.83 -3.98
C ILE A 146 15.42 0.54 -3.31
N THR A 147 15.34 0.60 -1.98
CA THR A 147 15.37 1.87 -1.23
C THR A 147 16.62 2.68 -1.55
N GLY A 148 17.81 2.07 -1.58
CA GLY A 148 19.03 2.74 -2.00
C GLY A 148 18.99 3.21 -3.46
N CYS A 149 18.45 2.40 -4.36
CA CYS A 149 18.25 2.76 -5.77
C CYS A 149 17.23 3.89 -5.97
N SER A 150 16.24 4.04 -5.08
CA SER A 150 15.21 5.07 -5.15
C SER A 150 15.75 6.50 -5.08
N PHE A 151 16.96 6.68 -4.54
CA PHE A 151 17.66 7.96 -4.52
C PHE A 151 18.34 8.32 -5.85
N VAL A 152 18.51 7.36 -6.77
CA VAL A 152 19.22 7.61 -8.04
C VAL A 152 18.31 8.30 -9.05
N TYR A 153 17.10 7.76 -9.24
CA TYR A 153 16.08 8.32 -10.14
C TYR A 153 14.69 8.37 -9.47
N PRO A 154 14.46 9.30 -8.52
CA PRO A 154 13.22 9.40 -7.77
C PRO A 154 11.96 9.46 -8.64
N TYR A 155 12.02 10.19 -9.75
CA TYR A 155 10.91 10.28 -10.72
C TYR A 155 10.41 8.92 -11.25
N ALA A 156 11.29 7.91 -11.35
CA ALA A 156 10.95 6.59 -11.86
C ALA A 156 10.32 5.67 -10.80
N ASN A 157 10.43 6.01 -9.52
CA ASN A 157 9.98 5.16 -8.40
C ASN A 157 8.50 4.83 -8.50
N ALA A 158 7.64 5.80 -8.80
CA ALA A 158 6.20 5.60 -8.91
C ALA A 158 5.83 4.51 -9.95
N PHE A 159 6.53 4.47 -11.09
CA PHE A 159 6.31 3.44 -12.12
C PHE A 159 6.84 2.07 -11.70
N ALA A 160 7.99 2.02 -11.02
CA ALA A 160 8.54 0.80 -10.45
C ALA A 160 7.58 0.21 -9.39
N LEU A 161 7.05 1.04 -8.50
CA LEU A 161 6.06 0.64 -7.48
C LEU A 161 4.79 0.06 -8.10
N MET A 162 4.25 0.72 -9.14
CA MET A 162 3.07 0.21 -9.86
C MET A 162 3.33 -1.18 -10.46
N THR A 163 4.53 -1.38 -11.00
CA THR A 163 4.96 -2.68 -11.56
C THR A 163 5.09 -3.75 -10.49
N LEU A 164 5.62 -3.42 -9.30
CA LEU A 164 5.72 -4.32 -8.16
C LEU A 164 4.36 -4.73 -7.58
N GLY A 165 3.29 -3.96 -7.83
CA GLY A 165 1.93 -4.30 -7.43
C GLY A 165 1.27 -5.37 -8.32
N LEU A 166 1.64 -5.46 -9.60
CA LEU A 166 0.99 -6.39 -10.55
C LEU A 166 1.10 -7.87 -10.16
N PRO A 167 2.26 -8.40 -9.70
CA PRO A 167 2.35 -9.79 -9.26
C PRO A 167 1.46 -10.09 -8.05
N ALA A 168 1.30 -9.14 -7.11
CA ALA A 168 0.43 -9.29 -5.95
C ALA A 168 -1.04 -9.41 -6.38
N ILE A 169 -1.47 -8.59 -7.34
CA ILE A 169 -2.84 -8.63 -7.88
C ILE A 169 -3.08 -9.94 -8.61
N PHE A 170 -2.16 -10.33 -9.50
CA PHE A 170 -2.23 -11.60 -10.21
C PHE A 170 -2.34 -12.77 -9.24
N PHE A 171 -1.51 -12.77 -8.19
CA PHE A 171 -1.55 -13.75 -7.12
C PHE A 171 -2.92 -13.80 -6.42
N ILE A 172 -3.45 -12.65 -5.99
CA ILE A 172 -4.76 -12.55 -5.33
C ILE A 172 -5.87 -13.09 -6.25
N VAL A 173 -5.89 -12.69 -7.52
CA VAL A 173 -6.89 -13.15 -8.50
C VAL A 173 -6.85 -14.67 -8.67
N LEU A 174 -5.67 -15.26 -8.86
CA LEU A 174 -5.53 -16.71 -9.01
C LEU A 174 -6.10 -17.49 -7.81
N HIS A 175 -5.88 -17.00 -6.59
CA HIS A 175 -6.36 -17.67 -5.37
C HIS A 175 -7.84 -17.44 -5.14
N LEU A 176 -8.34 -16.25 -5.47
CA LEU A 176 -9.78 -15.95 -5.42
C LEU A 176 -10.56 -16.84 -6.38
N LEU A 177 -10.06 -17.07 -7.60
CA LEU A 177 -10.71 -17.95 -8.58
C LEU A 177 -10.88 -19.38 -8.04
N ARG A 178 -9.91 -19.87 -7.24
CA ARG A 178 -9.94 -21.19 -6.60
C ARG A 178 -10.74 -21.24 -5.29
N SER A 179 -11.08 -20.10 -4.70
CA SER A 179 -11.78 -20.07 -3.41
C SER A 179 -13.25 -20.50 -3.56
N GLU A 180 -13.77 -21.28 -2.63
CA GLU A 180 -15.19 -21.67 -2.64
C GLU A 180 -16.11 -20.57 -2.09
N SER A 181 -15.57 -19.64 -1.30
CA SER A 181 -16.34 -18.57 -0.67
C SER A 181 -16.75 -17.49 -1.68
N THR A 182 -18.05 -17.41 -1.99
CA THR A 182 -18.61 -16.35 -2.84
C THR A 182 -18.42 -14.96 -2.21
N ARG A 183 -18.39 -14.88 -0.89
CA ARG A 183 -18.24 -13.63 -0.14
C ARG A 183 -16.84 -13.05 -0.28
N ILE A 184 -15.79 -13.87 -0.22
CA ILE A 184 -14.40 -13.39 -0.45
C ILE A 184 -14.16 -13.07 -1.93
N LYS A 185 -14.77 -13.83 -2.86
CA LYS A 185 -14.75 -13.53 -4.30
C LYS A 185 -15.36 -12.17 -4.60
N SER A 186 -16.52 -11.87 -4.02
CA SER A 186 -17.17 -10.56 -4.16
C SER A 186 -16.30 -9.42 -3.62
N LEU A 187 -15.67 -9.60 -2.45
CA LEU A 187 -14.71 -8.62 -1.93
C LEU A 187 -13.52 -8.43 -2.87
N GLY A 188 -13.01 -9.52 -3.44
CA GLY A 188 -11.93 -9.49 -4.42
C GLY A 188 -12.25 -8.73 -5.70
N ILE A 189 -13.45 -8.92 -6.25
CA ILE A 189 -13.94 -8.15 -7.41
C ILE A 189 -14.00 -6.67 -7.08
N HIS A 190 -14.55 -6.32 -5.90
CA HIS A 190 -14.64 -4.94 -5.45
C HIS A 190 -13.26 -4.31 -5.26
N CYS A 191 -12.34 -5.00 -4.59
CA CYS A 191 -10.96 -4.58 -4.41
C CYS A 191 -10.27 -4.33 -5.76
N PHE A 192 -10.39 -5.26 -6.71
CA PHE A 192 -9.79 -5.12 -8.04
C PHE A 192 -10.40 -3.96 -8.82
N ALA A 193 -11.73 -3.79 -8.79
CA ALA A 193 -12.41 -2.68 -9.46
C ALA A 193 -11.97 -1.33 -8.88
N MET A 194 -11.92 -1.18 -7.55
CA MET A 194 -11.42 0.02 -6.89
C MET A 194 -9.97 0.31 -7.29
N TRP A 195 -9.10 -0.70 -7.30
CA TRP A 195 -7.72 -0.55 -7.74
C TRP A 195 -7.60 -0.08 -9.19
N VAL A 196 -8.36 -0.67 -10.12
CA VAL A 196 -8.36 -0.25 -11.53
C VAL A 196 -8.81 1.20 -11.68
N ILE A 197 -9.90 1.59 -11.00
CA ILE A 197 -10.41 2.97 -11.02
C ILE A 197 -9.35 3.91 -10.46
N ALA A 198 -8.75 3.55 -9.33
CA ALA A 198 -7.69 4.32 -8.70
C ALA A 198 -6.54 4.53 -9.71
N VAL A 199 -5.99 3.47 -10.31
CA VAL A 199 -4.83 3.57 -11.20
C VAL A 199 -5.18 4.40 -12.43
N THR A 200 -6.40 4.25 -12.94
CA THR A 200 -6.90 5.06 -14.06
C THR A 200 -6.93 6.55 -13.70
N ILE A 201 -7.43 6.89 -12.51
CA ILE A 201 -7.48 8.28 -12.01
C ILE A 201 -6.06 8.83 -11.83
N TRP A 202 -5.14 8.04 -11.26
CA TRP A 202 -3.73 8.41 -11.09
C TRP A 202 -3.03 8.69 -12.43
N ILE A 203 -3.20 7.81 -13.42
CA ILE A 203 -2.66 8.01 -14.77
C ILE A 203 -3.30 9.25 -15.39
N SER A 204 -4.61 9.43 -15.21
CA SER A 204 -5.35 10.54 -15.80
C SER A 204 -4.91 11.90 -15.26
N ASP A 205 -4.69 12.00 -13.94
CA ASP A 205 -4.16 13.20 -13.29
C ASP A 205 -2.81 13.60 -13.89
N ARG A 206 -1.91 12.63 -14.09
CA ARG A 206 -0.56 12.89 -14.64
C ARG A 206 -0.55 13.18 -16.13
N MET A 207 -1.23 12.37 -16.93
CA MET A 207 -1.13 12.44 -18.39
C MET A 207 -2.05 13.50 -19.01
N PHE A 208 -3.17 13.81 -18.34
CA PHE A 208 -4.19 14.72 -18.86
C PHE A 208 -4.39 15.95 -17.98
N CYS A 209 -3.39 16.37 -17.22
CA CYS A 209 -3.52 17.49 -16.29
C CYS A 209 -4.05 18.78 -16.95
N SER A 210 -3.54 19.15 -18.13
CA SER A 210 -4.02 20.34 -18.86
C SER A 210 -5.52 20.29 -19.15
N TYR A 211 -6.09 19.10 -19.38
CA TYR A 211 -7.52 18.93 -19.58
C TYR A 211 -8.29 19.14 -18.25
N TRP A 212 -7.85 18.51 -17.16
CA TRP A 212 -8.49 18.64 -15.85
C TRP A 212 -8.44 20.07 -15.31
N LEU A 213 -7.35 20.80 -15.55
CA LEU A 213 -7.26 22.23 -15.26
C LEU A 213 -8.26 23.05 -16.09
N SER A 214 -8.44 22.73 -17.37
CA SER A 214 -9.37 23.49 -18.24
C SER A 214 -10.83 23.39 -17.80
N ILE A 215 -11.21 22.29 -17.15
CA ILE A 215 -12.55 22.09 -16.58
C ILE A 215 -12.60 22.39 -15.07
N SER A 216 -11.55 22.98 -14.50
CA SER A 216 -11.45 23.33 -13.07
C SER A 216 -11.64 22.16 -12.10
N PHE A 217 -11.17 20.96 -12.47
CA PHE A 217 -11.22 19.76 -11.62
C PHE A 217 -9.85 19.07 -11.46
N PRO A 218 -8.83 19.73 -10.89
CA PRO A 218 -7.47 19.18 -10.74
C PRO A 218 -7.28 18.31 -9.48
N TYR A 219 -8.35 17.68 -8.98
CA TYR A 219 -8.35 16.98 -7.68
C TYR A 219 -8.35 15.46 -7.80
N LEU A 220 -8.03 14.93 -8.99
CA LEU A 220 -8.05 13.49 -9.25
C LEU A 220 -7.07 12.74 -8.36
N HIS A 221 -5.87 13.27 -8.13
CA HIS A 221 -4.90 12.63 -7.26
C HIS A 221 -5.40 12.48 -5.80
N SER A 222 -6.17 13.44 -5.29
CA SER A 222 -6.80 13.32 -3.96
C SER A 222 -7.79 12.15 -3.87
N ILE A 223 -8.51 11.86 -4.96
CA ILE A 223 -9.43 10.72 -5.06
C ILE A 223 -8.63 9.40 -5.12
N TRP A 224 -7.48 9.41 -5.80
CA TRP A 224 -6.57 8.26 -5.83
C TRP A 224 -6.16 7.82 -4.41
N HIS A 225 -5.78 8.75 -3.52
CA HIS A 225 -5.40 8.42 -2.13
C HIS A 225 -6.49 7.62 -1.40
N VAL A 226 -7.73 8.07 -1.52
CA VAL A 226 -8.87 7.40 -0.87
C VAL A 226 -9.07 6.01 -1.47
N LEU A 227 -9.17 5.91 -2.79
CA LEU A 227 -9.44 4.64 -3.46
C LEU A 227 -8.33 3.61 -3.23
N ILE A 228 -7.06 4.02 -3.32
CA ILE A 228 -5.93 3.10 -3.14
C ILE A 228 -5.81 2.62 -1.70
N LEU A 229 -6.11 3.46 -0.70
CA LEU A 229 -6.18 3.06 0.70
C LEU A 229 -7.24 1.98 0.92
N PHE A 230 -8.47 2.23 0.47
CA PHE A 230 -9.57 1.27 0.65
C PHE A 230 -9.30 -0.04 -0.10
N SER A 231 -8.78 0.03 -1.33
CA SER A 231 -8.36 -1.16 -2.07
C SER A 231 -7.25 -1.93 -1.34
N SER A 232 -6.20 -1.24 -0.89
CA SER A 232 -5.08 -1.87 -0.18
C SER A 232 -5.53 -2.52 1.12
N ASN A 233 -6.44 -1.88 1.86
CA ASN A 233 -7.05 -2.44 3.05
C ASN A 233 -7.82 -3.74 2.74
N GLN A 234 -8.66 -3.73 1.70
CA GLN A 234 -9.37 -4.95 1.26
C GLN A 234 -8.38 -6.05 0.84
N GLY A 235 -7.31 -5.69 0.14
CA GLY A 235 -6.24 -6.62 -0.25
C GLY A 235 -5.58 -7.29 0.95
N ILE A 236 -5.24 -6.54 2.01
CA ILE A 236 -4.69 -7.09 3.26
C ILE A 236 -5.65 -8.10 3.88
N VAL A 237 -6.95 -7.79 3.93
CA VAL A 237 -7.99 -8.68 4.47
C VAL A 237 -8.14 -9.95 3.63
N ILE A 238 -8.17 -9.82 2.30
CA ILE A 238 -8.24 -10.96 1.37
C ILE A 238 -7.04 -11.88 1.55
N CYS A 239 -5.84 -11.30 1.58
CA CYS A 239 -4.60 -12.07 1.78
C CYS A 239 -4.61 -12.80 3.12
N GLY A 240 -5.02 -12.13 4.21
CA GLY A 240 -5.16 -12.78 5.52
C GLY A 240 -6.10 -13.99 5.49
N TYR A 241 -7.27 -13.85 4.85
CA TYR A 241 -8.23 -14.95 4.71
C TYR A 241 -7.64 -16.12 3.91
N LEU A 242 -7.05 -15.82 2.74
CA LEU A 242 -6.49 -16.84 1.85
C LEU A 242 -5.32 -17.58 2.49
N THR A 243 -4.44 -16.88 3.20
CA THR A 243 -3.31 -17.50 3.91
C THR A 243 -3.79 -18.51 4.94
N ILE A 244 -4.78 -18.16 5.77
CA ILE A 244 -5.32 -19.10 6.78
C ILE A 244 -6.03 -20.28 6.14
N LYS A 245 -6.88 -20.04 5.15
CA LYS A 245 -7.58 -21.14 4.46
C LYS A 245 -6.64 -22.07 3.70
N GLN A 246 -5.50 -21.58 3.24
CA GLN A 246 -4.49 -22.43 2.62
C GLN A 246 -3.70 -23.26 3.64
N GLN A 247 -3.36 -22.68 4.80
CA GLN A 247 -2.64 -23.39 5.86
C GLN A 247 -3.54 -24.41 6.56
N ASN A 248 -4.78 -24.03 6.85
CA ASN A 248 -5.75 -24.85 7.57
C ASN A 248 -7.14 -24.72 6.92
N PRO A 249 -7.46 -25.53 5.90
CA PRO A 249 -8.74 -25.44 5.18
C PRO A 249 -9.99 -25.60 6.07
N GLN A 250 -9.86 -26.41 7.14
CA GLN A 250 -10.94 -26.76 8.06
C GLN A 250 -11.30 -25.64 9.05
N VAL A 251 -10.47 -24.60 9.19
CA VAL A 251 -10.73 -23.52 10.15
C VAL A 251 -11.93 -22.70 9.71
N ASN A 252 -12.88 -22.46 10.62
CA ASN A 252 -14.10 -21.71 10.36
C ASN A 252 -13.87 -20.21 10.51
N LEU A 253 -13.29 -19.62 9.47
CA LEU A 253 -13.04 -18.18 9.33
C LEU A 253 -14.10 -17.53 8.45
N HIS A 254 -14.75 -16.49 8.98
CA HIS A 254 -15.79 -15.74 8.27
C HIS A 254 -15.37 -14.29 8.06
N LEU A 255 -15.75 -13.77 6.88
CA LEU A 255 -15.61 -12.36 6.53
C LEU A 255 -16.83 -11.60 7.05
N HIS A 256 -16.63 -10.52 7.79
CA HIS A 256 -17.66 -9.61 8.31
C HIS A 256 -17.46 -8.18 7.81
N TYR A 257 -18.48 -7.34 7.90
CA TYR A 257 -18.42 -5.93 7.50
C TYR A 257 -18.84 -5.01 8.65
N TRP A 258 -18.03 -3.99 8.92
CA TRP A 258 -18.35 -2.95 9.90
C TRP A 258 -18.65 -1.61 9.18
N PRO A 259 -19.66 -0.83 9.59
CA PRO A 259 -20.57 -1.05 10.73
C PRO A 259 -21.77 -1.95 10.39
N ASN A 260 -22.08 -2.14 9.11
CA ASN A 260 -23.28 -2.85 8.68
C ASN A 260 -22.98 -3.87 7.57
N GLU A 261 -23.48 -5.09 7.75
CA GLU A 261 -23.44 -6.20 6.79
C GLU A 261 -24.16 -5.91 5.45
N GLN A 262 -25.11 -4.98 5.44
CA GLN A 262 -25.89 -4.60 4.27
C GLN A 262 -25.12 -3.67 3.33
N TRP A 263 -24.28 -2.77 3.87
CA TRP A 263 -23.58 -1.73 3.10
C TRP A 263 -22.17 -2.16 2.74
N LYS A 264 -22.06 -3.31 2.05
CA LYS A 264 -20.78 -3.97 1.76
C LYS A 264 -19.74 -3.08 1.06
N TRP A 265 -20.20 -2.13 0.24
CA TRP A 265 -19.36 -1.26 -0.57
C TRP A 265 -18.67 -0.13 0.21
N LEU A 266 -19.30 0.37 1.27
CA LEU A 266 -18.74 1.43 2.13
C LEU A 266 -18.24 0.91 3.48
N SER A 267 -18.45 -0.37 3.76
CA SER A 267 -18.08 -0.98 5.04
C SER A 267 -16.66 -1.52 5.02
N LEU A 268 -16.04 -1.54 6.19
CA LEU A 268 -14.72 -2.09 6.40
C LEU A 268 -14.81 -3.62 6.61
N PRO A 269 -14.23 -4.43 5.72
CA PRO A 269 -14.22 -5.87 5.86
C PRO A 269 -13.27 -6.30 6.98
N TYR A 270 -13.64 -7.28 7.78
CA TYR A 270 -12.75 -7.88 8.77
C TYR A 270 -13.00 -9.37 8.97
N LEU A 271 -12.05 -10.08 9.57
CA LEU A 271 -12.11 -11.53 9.73
C LEU A 271 -12.41 -11.90 11.18
N LYS A 272 -13.33 -12.85 11.38
CA LYS A 272 -13.68 -13.40 12.69
C LYS A 272 -13.76 -14.93 12.60
N PHE A 273 -13.24 -15.60 13.62
CA PHE A 273 -13.41 -17.04 13.81
C PHE A 273 -14.79 -17.35 14.41
N HIS A 274 -15.38 -18.50 14.07
CA HIS A 274 -16.65 -18.94 14.65
C HIS A 274 -16.48 -19.45 16.09
N ASP A 275 -17.51 -19.33 16.93
CA ASP A 275 -17.39 -19.46 18.39
C ASP A 275 -17.12 -20.91 18.89
N GLU A 276 -17.36 -21.96 18.10
CA GLU A 276 -16.97 -23.34 18.48
C GLU A 276 -15.44 -23.56 18.47
N ASP A 277 -14.71 -22.71 17.73
CA ASP A 277 -13.25 -22.65 17.77
C ASP A 277 -12.75 -21.88 19.03
N ASN A 278 -13.62 -21.44 19.95
CA ASN A 278 -13.19 -20.78 21.20
C ASN A 278 -12.65 -21.76 22.25
N ASP A 279 -13.23 -22.97 22.35
CA ASP A 279 -12.90 -23.92 23.42
C ASP A 279 -11.74 -24.87 23.05
N ASN A 280 -11.61 -25.24 21.77
CA ASN A 280 -10.58 -26.19 21.32
C ASN A 280 -9.21 -25.55 20.95
N LEU A 281 -9.15 -24.23 20.82
CA LEU A 281 -7.96 -23.51 20.33
C LEU A 281 -7.25 -22.66 21.39
N SER A 282 -7.74 -22.67 22.64
CA SER A 282 -7.05 -22.00 23.76
C SER A 282 -5.66 -22.58 24.06
N THR A 283 -5.32 -23.74 23.50
CA THR A 283 -4.09 -24.48 23.82
C THR A 283 -3.05 -24.55 22.70
N LYS A 284 -3.33 -24.10 21.46
CA LYS A 284 -2.32 -24.15 20.37
C LYS A 284 -2.42 -22.95 19.44
N SER A 285 -1.30 -22.24 19.27
CA SER A 285 -1.12 -21.29 18.16
C SER A 285 -1.33 -22.05 16.84
N ILE A 286 -2.04 -21.43 15.89
CA ILE A 286 -2.33 -22.05 14.58
C ILE A 286 -1.07 -22.01 13.66
N ILE A 287 0.05 -21.49 14.16
CA ILE A 287 1.34 -21.38 13.47
C ILE A 287 2.45 -21.71 14.46
#